data_AF-A0A849RBX1-F1
#
_entry.id   AF-A0A849RBX1-F1
#
_cell.length_a   1.000
_cell.length_b   1.000
_cell.length_c   1.000
_cell.angle_alpha   90.00
_cell.angle_beta   90.00
_cell.angle_gamma   90.00
#
_symmetry.space_group_name_H-M   'P 1'
#
loop_
_entity.id
_entity.type
_entity.pdbx_description
1 polymer ?
#
loop_
_entity_poly.entity_id
_entity_poly.type
_entity_poly.pdbx_seq_one_letter_code
_entity_poly.pdbx_strand_id
1 'polypeptide(L)'
;MKSLKDHIHNIVNLIHAVKDKNLLWQTENQDQQIKLSHARLIAEKQLEAELAKKSSQLTHEIALLKTRQQAELAMLKTRCNEDVKDYQQYLESLNQLKLAIQTSYAHLPDAIAHTIHHHAKSLLNMMWEAETQEDKIKYEAQLITFMTTVHEETRLCSAGMLGEKLPENTLKLIDQNKSQFLLN
;
A
#
# COMPACT_ATOMS: atom_id res chain seq x y z
N MET A 1 -66.35 -25.97 74.63
CA MET A 1 -65.20 -25.17 74.13
C MET A 1 -64.07 -26.10 73.71
N LYS A 2 -64.06 -26.57 72.45
CA LYS A 2 -63.02 -27.47 71.89
C LYS A 2 -62.41 -26.94 70.58
N SER A 3 -62.47 -25.63 70.31
CA SER A 3 -62.28 -25.11 68.94
C SER A 3 -61.01 -24.27 68.70
N LEU A 4 -60.36 -23.72 69.73
CA LEU A 4 -59.16 -22.89 69.52
C LEU A 4 -57.86 -23.71 69.55
N LYS A 5 -57.78 -24.69 70.45
CA LYS A 5 -56.59 -25.51 70.67
C LYS A 5 -56.29 -26.40 69.46
N ASP A 6 -57.32 -26.99 68.87
CA ASP A 6 -57.20 -27.83 67.67
C ASP A 6 -56.82 -27.02 66.42
N HIS A 7 -57.27 -25.76 66.33
CA HIS A 7 -56.93 -24.88 65.21
C HIS A 7 -55.46 -24.41 65.25
N ILE A 8 -54.99 -24.03 66.44
CA ILE A 8 -53.58 -23.69 66.66
C ILE A 8 -52.69 -24.91 66.40
N HIS A 9 -53.11 -26.10 66.83
CA HIS A 9 -52.37 -27.34 66.59
C HIS A 9 -52.29 -27.67 65.09
N ASN A 10 -53.36 -27.48 64.33
CA ASN A 10 -53.37 -27.68 62.88
C ASN A 10 -52.46 -26.69 62.14
N ILE A 11 -52.44 -25.41 62.52
CA ILE A 11 -51.56 -24.41 61.89
C ILE A 11 -50.09 -24.75 62.15
N VAL A 12 -49.75 -25.12 63.39
CA VAL A 12 -48.39 -25.53 63.76
C VAL A 12 -47.97 -26.78 62.97
N ASN A 13 -48.85 -27.77 62.84
CA ASN A 13 -48.59 -28.97 62.06
C ASN A 13 -48.41 -28.66 60.56
N LEU A 14 -49.14 -27.70 60.01
CA LEU A 14 -49.02 -27.28 58.62
C LEU A 14 -47.71 -26.53 58.37
N ILE A 15 -47.29 -25.66 59.30
CA ILE A 15 -46.00 -24.98 59.28
C ILE A 15 -44.86 -25.99 59.36
N HIS A 16 -44.96 -26.99 60.25
CA HIS A 16 -43.98 -28.07 60.33
C HIS A 16 -43.93 -28.91 59.06
N ALA A 17 -45.08 -29.31 58.50
CA ALA A 17 -45.13 -30.07 57.26
C ALA A 17 -44.55 -29.32 56.05
N VAL A 18 -44.78 -28.00 55.97
CA VAL A 18 -44.16 -27.15 54.94
C VAL A 18 -42.66 -27.03 55.15
N LYS A 19 -42.22 -26.85 56.40
CA LYS A 19 -40.79 -26.78 56.75
C LYS A 19 -40.07 -28.10 56.46
N ASP A 20 -40.68 -29.24 56.78
CA ASP A 20 -40.12 -30.57 56.55
C ASP A 20 -40.04 -30.89 55.07
N LYS A 21 -41.07 -30.55 54.28
CA LYS A 21 -41.02 -30.65 52.81
C LYS A 21 -39.96 -29.76 52.19
N ASN A 22 -39.80 -28.54 52.70
CA ASN A 22 -38.77 -27.63 52.24
C ASN A 22 -37.37 -28.15 52.57
N LEU A 23 -37.17 -28.69 53.77
CA LEU A 23 -35.91 -29.31 54.19
C LEU A 23 -35.60 -30.57 53.35
N LEU A 24 -36.60 -31.42 53.09
CA LEU A 24 -36.46 -32.57 52.19
C LEU A 24 -36.07 -32.14 50.78
N TRP A 25 -36.79 -31.19 50.20
CA TRP A 25 -36.48 -30.66 48.87
C TRP A 25 -35.09 -30.04 48.79
N GLN A 26 -34.69 -29.30 49.84
CA GLN A 26 -33.38 -28.68 49.92
C GLN A 26 -32.28 -29.74 50.03
N THR A 27 -32.49 -30.77 50.85
CA THR A 27 -31.53 -31.88 51.01
C THR A 27 -31.40 -32.70 49.73
N GLU A 28 -32.51 -32.97 49.03
CA GLU A 28 -32.53 -33.71 47.77
C GLU A 28 -31.86 -32.93 46.61
N ASN A 29 -31.97 -31.60 46.59
CA ASN A 29 -31.43 -30.77 45.50
C ASN A 29 -30.08 -30.10 45.81
N GLN A 30 -29.59 -30.18 47.04
CA GLN A 30 -28.32 -29.55 47.44
C GLN A 30 -27.15 -30.04 46.57
N ASP A 31 -27.08 -31.35 46.30
CA ASP A 31 -26.09 -31.95 45.43
C ASP A 31 -26.16 -31.44 43.99
N GLN A 32 -27.38 -31.27 43.47
CA GLN A 32 -27.59 -30.74 42.13
C GLN A 32 -27.16 -29.27 42.04
N GLN A 33 -27.48 -28.46 43.05
CA GLN A 33 -27.06 -27.07 43.12
C GLN A 33 -25.53 -26.93 43.19
N ILE A 34 -24.86 -27.75 44.00
CA ILE A 34 -23.40 -27.76 44.09
C ILE A 34 -22.78 -28.18 42.76
N LYS A 35 -23.32 -29.20 42.09
CA LYS A 35 -22.87 -29.64 40.76
C LYS A 35 -23.03 -28.53 39.73
N LEU A 36 -24.17 -27.84 39.71
CA LEU A 36 -24.43 -26.72 38.80
C LEU A 36 -23.49 -25.54 39.06
N SER A 37 -23.27 -25.15 40.32
CA SER A 37 -22.35 -24.06 40.66
C SER A 37 -20.91 -24.41 40.27
N HIS A 38 -20.50 -25.66 40.47
CA HIS A 38 -19.17 -26.11 40.08
C HIS A 38 -19.01 -26.17 38.55
N ALA A 39 -20.02 -26.68 37.84
CA ALA A 39 -20.01 -26.71 36.38
C ALA A 39 -19.94 -25.30 35.80
N ARG A 40 -20.69 -24.35 36.37
CA ARG A 40 -20.65 -22.95 35.99
C ARG A 40 -19.25 -22.35 36.22
N LEU A 41 -18.66 -22.57 37.39
CA LEU A 41 -17.32 -22.07 37.69
C LEU A 41 -16.27 -22.62 36.72
N ILE A 42 -16.32 -23.92 36.40
CA ILE A 42 -15.44 -24.52 35.39
C ILE A 42 -15.65 -23.85 34.03
N ALA A 43 -16.91 -23.72 33.59
CA ALA A 43 -17.23 -23.13 32.29
C ALA A 43 -16.76 -21.67 32.20
N GLU A 44 -16.94 -20.88 33.25
CA GLU A 44 -16.42 -19.50 33.34
C GLU A 44 -14.89 -19.48 33.25
N LYS A 45 -14.18 -20.38 33.95
CA LYS A 45 -12.72 -20.50 33.87
C LYS A 45 -12.22 -20.95 32.50
N GLN A 46 -12.93 -21.88 31.85
CA GLN A 46 -12.61 -22.31 30.48
C GLN A 46 -12.79 -21.16 29.50
N LEU A 47 -13.89 -20.41 29.61
CA LEU A 47 -14.14 -19.25 28.76
C LEU A 47 -13.07 -18.15 28.97
N GLU A 48 -12.70 -17.85 30.21
CA GLU A 48 -11.60 -16.92 30.52
C GLU A 48 -10.28 -17.35 29.84
N ALA A 49 -9.95 -18.65 29.92
CA ALA A 49 -8.74 -19.19 29.30
C ALA A 49 -8.79 -19.12 27.76
N GLU A 50 -9.94 -19.40 27.15
CA GLU A 50 -10.15 -19.28 25.71
C GLU A 50 -10.03 -17.84 25.23
N LEU A 51 -10.66 -16.89 25.95
CA LEU A 51 -10.57 -15.47 25.65
C LEU A 51 -9.13 -14.97 25.78
N ALA A 52 -8.40 -15.37 26.82
CA ALA A 52 -6.99 -15.01 26.99
C ALA A 52 -6.13 -15.55 25.84
N LYS A 53 -6.36 -16.81 25.43
CA LYS A 53 -5.68 -17.42 24.29
C LYS A 53 -5.98 -16.67 23.00
N LYS A 54 -7.25 -16.36 22.72
CA LYS A 54 -7.67 -15.62 21.53
C LYS A 54 -7.13 -14.20 21.50
N SER A 55 -7.14 -13.50 22.63
CA SER A 55 -6.56 -12.18 22.77
C SER A 55 -5.06 -12.17 22.47
N SER A 56 -4.33 -13.16 22.99
CA SER A 56 -2.90 -13.34 22.69
C SER A 56 -2.65 -13.62 21.20
N GLN A 57 -3.43 -14.52 20.60
CA GLN A 57 -3.36 -14.82 19.16
C GLN A 57 -3.60 -13.57 18.30
N LEU A 58 -4.68 -12.84 18.57
CA LEU A 58 -5.01 -11.62 17.82
C LEU A 58 -3.94 -10.54 18.01
N THR A 59 -3.40 -10.39 19.22
CA THR A 59 -2.31 -9.43 19.49
C THR A 59 -1.08 -9.75 18.66
N HIS A 60 -0.72 -11.04 18.56
CA HIS A 60 0.39 -11.50 17.73
C HIS A 60 0.13 -11.27 16.24
N GLU A 61 -1.06 -11.61 15.75
CA GLU A 61 -1.46 -11.39 14.35
C GLU A 61 -1.42 -9.90 13.98
N ILE A 62 -1.94 -9.03 14.86
CA ILE A 62 -1.88 -7.57 14.68
C ILE A 62 -0.42 -7.09 14.63
N ALA A 63 0.45 -7.62 15.49
CA ALA A 63 1.87 -7.25 15.50
C ALA A 63 2.59 -7.66 14.20
N LEU A 64 2.29 -8.86 13.69
CA LEU A 64 2.81 -9.34 12.40
C LEU A 64 2.32 -8.47 11.25
N LEU A 65 1.02 -8.19 11.20
CA LEU A 65 0.42 -7.34 10.16
C LEU A 65 1.02 -5.93 10.17
N LYS A 66 1.17 -5.32 11.35
CA LYS A 66 1.81 -4.01 11.50
C LYS A 66 3.25 -4.01 10.98
N THR A 67 4.04 -5.01 11.38
CA THR A 67 5.43 -5.13 10.94
C THR A 67 5.52 -5.26 9.41
N ARG A 68 4.67 -6.11 8.83
CA ARG A 68 4.61 -6.30 7.38
C ARG A 68 4.23 -5.00 6.64
N GLN A 69 3.18 -4.33 7.08
CA GLN A 69 2.74 -3.07 6.46
C GLN A 69 3.80 -1.97 6.58
N GLN A 70 4.49 -1.88 7.73
CA GLN A 70 5.59 -0.93 7.90
C GLN A 70 6.75 -1.22 6.95
N ALA A 71 7.10 -2.49 6.76
CA ALA A 71 8.13 -2.88 5.81
C ALA A 71 7.72 -2.57 4.37
N GLU A 72 6.49 -2.92 3.97
CA GLU A 72 5.95 -2.62 2.63
C GLU A 72 5.93 -1.11 2.35
N LEU A 73 5.51 -0.29 3.33
CA LEU A 73 5.50 1.16 3.21
C LEU A 73 6.92 1.74 3.13
N ALA A 74 7.87 1.23 3.91
CA ALA A 74 9.27 1.65 3.84
C ALA A 74 9.87 1.33 2.47
N MET A 75 9.63 0.13 1.94
CA MET A 75 10.09 -0.26 0.60
C MET A 75 9.50 0.63 -0.49
N LEU A 76 8.19 0.91 -0.43
CA LEU A 76 7.53 1.80 -1.39
C LEU A 76 8.12 3.21 -1.33
N LYS A 77 8.34 3.74 -0.13
CA LYS A 77 8.95 5.05 0.07
C LYS A 77 10.37 5.12 -0.50
N THR A 78 11.19 4.09 -0.27
CA THR A 78 12.52 3.99 -0.86
C THR A 78 12.45 4.01 -2.38
N ARG A 79 11.58 3.18 -2.97
CA ARG A 79 11.39 3.14 -4.43
C ARG A 79 10.98 4.50 -4.99
N CYS A 80 9.98 5.15 -4.41
CA CYS A 80 9.55 6.48 -4.88
C CYS A 80 10.67 7.53 -4.80
N ASN A 81 11.52 7.47 -3.76
CA ASN A 81 12.66 8.39 -3.65
C ASN A 81 13.73 8.11 -4.70
N GLU A 82 14.00 6.83 -4.97
CA GLU A 82 14.91 6.40 -6.03
C GLU A 82 14.39 6.84 -7.40
N ASP A 83 13.11 6.57 -7.69
CA ASP A 83 12.46 6.99 -8.93
C ASP A 83 12.57 8.51 -9.14
N VAL A 84 12.25 9.31 -8.12
CA VAL A 84 12.38 10.79 -8.21
C VAL A 84 13.81 11.21 -8.47
N LYS A 85 14.79 10.56 -7.83
CA LYS A 85 16.21 10.86 -8.02
C LYS A 85 16.65 10.53 -9.45
N ASP A 86 16.24 9.39 -9.98
CA ASP A 86 16.58 8.96 -11.34
C ASP A 86 15.98 9.94 -12.35
N TYR A 87 14.73 10.35 -12.16
CA TYR A 87 14.08 11.36 -13.00
C TYR A 87 14.83 12.70 -12.99
N GLN A 88 15.28 13.16 -11.82
CA GLN A 88 16.11 14.37 -11.70
C GLN A 88 17.44 14.23 -12.43
N GLN A 89 18.10 13.07 -12.36
CA GLN A 89 19.34 12.81 -13.09
C GLN A 89 19.14 12.81 -14.60
N TYR A 90 18.01 12.29 -15.10
CA TYR A 90 17.66 12.39 -16.51
C TYR A 90 17.46 13.84 -16.94
N LEU A 91 16.72 14.64 -16.19
CA LEU A 91 16.54 16.07 -16.49
C LEU A 91 17.88 16.83 -16.53
N GLU A 92 18.79 16.53 -15.61
CA GLU A 92 20.11 17.14 -15.61
C GLU A 92 20.93 16.73 -16.84
N SER A 93 20.86 15.46 -17.23
CA SER A 93 21.50 14.97 -18.45
C SER A 93 20.93 15.62 -19.72
N LEU A 94 19.62 15.92 -19.75
CA LEU A 94 18.98 16.69 -20.83
C LEU A 94 19.46 18.15 -20.89
N ASN A 95 19.71 18.76 -19.72
CA ASN A 95 20.28 20.11 -19.66
C ASN A 95 21.72 20.12 -20.16
N GLN A 96 22.53 19.15 -19.76
CA GLN A 96 23.90 19.00 -20.24
C GLN A 96 23.96 18.76 -21.75
N LEU A 97 23.05 17.94 -22.29
CA LEU A 97 22.94 17.74 -23.74
C LEU A 97 22.60 19.04 -24.47
N LYS A 98 21.68 19.85 -23.94
CA LYS A 98 21.36 21.17 -24.52
C LYS A 98 22.61 22.05 -24.60
N LEU A 99 23.39 22.11 -23.53
CA LEU A 99 24.65 22.88 -23.50
C LEU A 99 25.67 22.33 -24.51
N ALA A 100 25.77 21.00 -24.64
CA ALA A 100 26.62 20.37 -25.63
C ALA A 100 26.21 20.77 -27.06
N ILE A 101 24.91 20.71 -27.40
CA ILE A 101 24.40 21.15 -28.71
C ILE A 101 24.75 22.61 -28.97
N GLN A 102 24.49 23.51 -28.02
CA GLN A 102 24.79 24.94 -28.17
C GLN A 102 26.29 25.20 -28.40
N THR A 103 27.15 24.43 -27.75
CA THR A 103 28.61 24.55 -27.90
C THR A 103 29.07 24.01 -29.26
N SER A 104 28.56 22.84 -29.66
CA SER A 104 28.94 22.16 -30.90
C SER A 104 28.39 22.81 -32.17
N TYR A 105 27.26 23.52 -32.04
CA TYR A 105 26.57 24.19 -33.13
C TYR A 105 26.45 25.70 -32.87
N ALA A 106 27.58 26.38 -32.66
CA ALA A 106 27.60 27.81 -32.35
C ALA A 106 27.00 28.72 -33.44
N HIS A 107 26.87 28.22 -34.68
CA HIS A 107 26.28 28.92 -35.82
C HIS A 107 24.77 28.73 -35.95
N LEU A 108 24.17 27.83 -35.17
CA LEU A 108 22.76 27.48 -35.24
C LEU A 108 21.93 28.38 -34.33
N PRO A 109 20.68 28.73 -34.71
CA PRO A 109 19.78 29.46 -33.84
C PRO A 109 19.48 28.67 -32.54
N ASP A 110 19.50 29.37 -31.40
CA ASP A 110 19.16 28.80 -30.08
C ASP A 110 17.82 28.06 -30.07
N ALA A 111 16.87 28.50 -30.89
CA ALA A 111 15.57 27.87 -31.06
C ALA A 111 15.65 26.36 -31.38
N ILE A 112 16.69 25.92 -32.10
CA ILE A 112 16.85 24.50 -32.45
C ILE A 112 17.33 23.69 -31.25
N ALA A 113 18.33 24.18 -30.50
CA ALA A 113 18.76 23.53 -29.26
C ALA A 113 17.61 23.45 -28.24
N HIS A 114 16.81 24.51 -28.14
CA HIS A 114 15.59 24.52 -27.31
C HIS A 114 14.53 23.52 -27.79
N THR A 115 14.33 23.37 -29.10
CA THR A 115 13.37 22.42 -29.68
C THR A 115 13.78 20.98 -29.42
N ILE A 116 15.07 20.66 -29.60
CA ILE A 116 15.64 19.33 -29.32
C ILE A 116 15.50 19.00 -27.83
N HIS A 117 15.87 19.95 -26.95
CA HIS A 117 15.72 19.77 -25.51
C HIS A 117 14.25 19.59 -25.09
N HIS A 118 13.34 20.40 -25.64
CA HIS A 118 11.92 20.29 -25.33
C HIS A 118 11.33 18.95 -25.77
N HIS A 119 11.72 18.45 -26.94
CA HIS A 119 11.29 17.13 -27.42
C HIS A 119 11.79 15.99 -26.52
N ALA A 120 13.07 16.01 -26.14
CA ALA A 120 13.61 15.02 -25.20
C ALA A 120 12.89 15.05 -23.86
N LYS A 121 12.60 16.25 -23.34
CA LYS A 121 11.82 16.42 -22.10
C LYS A 121 10.39 15.89 -22.26
N SER A 122 9.75 16.14 -23.39
CA SER A 122 8.41 15.62 -23.67
C SER A 122 8.40 14.09 -23.68
N LEU A 123 9.38 13.45 -24.33
CA LEU A 123 9.52 11.99 -24.34
C LEU A 123 9.75 11.42 -22.94
N LEU A 124 10.59 12.07 -22.14
CA LEU A 124 10.83 11.69 -20.75
C LEU A 124 9.55 11.80 -19.91
N ASN A 125 8.79 12.90 -20.04
CA ASN A 125 7.53 13.07 -19.35
C ASN A 125 6.52 11.98 -19.75
N MET A 126 6.38 11.69 -21.04
CA MET A 126 5.45 10.65 -21.53
C MET A 126 5.85 9.25 -21.03
N MET A 127 7.14 8.93 -20.99
CA MET A 127 7.65 7.70 -20.38
C MET A 127 7.31 7.63 -18.88
N TRP A 128 7.38 8.76 -18.18
CA TRP A 128 7.14 8.81 -16.74
C TRP A 128 5.65 8.72 -16.39
N GLU A 129 4.81 9.42 -17.15
CA GLU A 129 3.36 9.54 -16.93
C GLU A 129 2.54 8.38 -17.52
N ALA A 130 3.13 7.56 -18.41
CA ALA A 130 2.42 6.44 -19.01
C ALA A 130 1.91 5.44 -17.95
N GLU A 131 0.64 5.03 -18.10
CA GLU A 131 -0.02 4.10 -17.17
C GLU A 131 0.34 2.63 -17.49
N THR A 132 0.57 2.31 -18.76
CA THR A 132 0.88 0.95 -19.21
C THR A 132 2.39 0.72 -19.31
N GLN A 133 2.84 -0.47 -18.95
CA GLN A 133 4.26 -0.84 -19.06
C GLN A 133 4.73 -0.87 -20.51
N GLU A 134 3.85 -1.24 -21.45
CA GLU A 134 4.17 -1.27 -22.88
C GLU A 134 4.45 0.14 -23.42
N ASP A 135 3.63 1.12 -23.04
CA ASP A 135 3.85 2.52 -23.41
C ASP A 135 5.12 3.09 -22.78
N LYS A 136 5.41 2.74 -21.52
CA LYS A 136 6.69 3.13 -20.87
C LYS A 136 7.89 2.63 -21.65
N ILE A 137 7.92 1.35 -22.00
CA ILE A 137 9.03 0.73 -22.75
C ILE A 137 9.15 1.38 -24.14
N LYS A 138 8.01 1.66 -24.80
CA LYS A 138 8.00 2.34 -26.10
C LYS A 138 8.62 3.74 -26.00
N TYR A 139 8.18 4.56 -25.04
CA TYR A 139 8.70 5.92 -24.87
C TYR A 139 10.16 5.92 -24.41
N GLU A 140 10.56 4.96 -23.58
CA GLU A 140 11.95 4.76 -23.18
C GLU A 140 12.83 4.46 -24.40
N ALA A 141 12.42 3.52 -25.25
CA ALA A 141 13.16 3.20 -26.48
C ALA A 141 13.25 4.40 -27.43
N GLN A 142 12.17 5.17 -27.57
CA GLN A 142 12.16 6.41 -28.36
C GLN A 142 13.11 7.47 -27.78
N LEU A 143 13.13 7.65 -26.45
CA LEU A 143 14.01 8.58 -25.76
C LEU A 143 15.48 8.18 -25.93
N ILE A 144 15.83 6.91 -25.73
CA ILE A 144 17.20 6.41 -25.88
C ILE A 144 17.69 6.60 -27.33
N THR A 145 16.84 6.25 -28.30
CA THR A 145 17.16 6.42 -29.73
C THR A 145 17.41 7.89 -30.03
N PHE A 146 16.51 8.77 -29.58
CA PHE A 146 16.64 10.21 -29.77
C PHE A 146 17.92 10.76 -29.15
N MET A 147 18.18 10.47 -27.88
CA MET A 147 19.36 10.94 -27.16
C MET A 147 20.67 10.47 -27.80
N THR A 148 20.70 9.22 -28.27
CA THR A 148 21.86 8.64 -28.95
C THR A 148 22.12 9.33 -30.29
N THR A 149 21.07 9.58 -31.08
CA THR A 149 21.19 10.30 -32.36
C THR A 149 21.68 11.74 -32.15
N VAL A 150 21.12 12.44 -31.18
CA VAL A 150 21.55 13.82 -30.86
C VAL A 150 23.00 13.84 -30.42
N HIS A 151 23.40 12.92 -29.53
CA HIS A 151 24.76 12.83 -29.04
C HIS A 151 25.75 12.56 -30.19
N GLU A 152 25.43 11.62 -31.07
CA GLU A 152 26.27 11.27 -32.21
C GLU A 152 26.42 12.43 -33.20
N GLU A 153 25.32 13.10 -33.57
CA GLU A 153 25.38 14.26 -34.48
C GLU A 153 26.14 15.45 -33.84
N THR A 154 25.95 15.68 -32.55
CA THR A 154 26.68 16.72 -31.79
C THR A 154 28.17 16.44 -31.74
N ARG A 155 28.56 15.17 -31.54
CA ARG A 155 29.95 14.72 -31.56
C ARG A 155 30.58 14.88 -32.94
N LEU A 156 29.89 14.44 -34.00
CA LEU A 156 30.37 14.52 -35.39
C LEU A 156 30.53 15.96 -35.88
N CYS A 157 29.64 16.88 -35.46
CA CYS A 157 29.78 18.31 -35.74
C CYS A 157 31.00 18.91 -35.00
N SER A 158 31.17 18.58 -33.72
CA SER A 158 32.33 19.04 -32.93
C SER A 158 33.66 18.53 -33.49
N ALA A 159 33.68 17.34 -34.09
CA ALA A 159 34.84 16.75 -34.73
C ALA A 159 35.15 17.34 -36.13
N GLY A 160 34.37 18.32 -36.59
CA GLY A 160 34.53 18.97 -37.89
C GLY A 160 34.16 18.09 -39.09
N MET A 161 33.60 16.90 -38.87
CA MET A 161 33.27 15.95 -39.94
C MET A 161 31.94 16.26 -40.64
N LEU A 162 31.03 17.00 -40.00
CA LEU A 162 29.71 17.35 -40.56
C LEU A 162 29.64 18.75 -41.20
N GLY A 163 30.64 19.62 -41.03
CA GLY A 163 30.56 21.03 -41.47
C GLY A 163 29.41 21.79 -40.81
N GLU A 164 29.08 23.01 -41.29
CA GLU A 164 27.91 23.82 -40.86
C GLU A 164 26.57 23.20 -41.31
N LYS A 165 26.34 21.92 -41.05
CA LYS A 165 25.11 21.23 -41.39
C LYS A 165 24.20 21.13 -40.19
N LEU A 166 22.90 21.29 -40.43
CA LEU A 166 21.86 21.09 -39.43
C LEU A 166 21.81 19.62 -38.96
N PRO A 167 21.39 19.36 -37.71
CA PRO A 167 21.20 18.00 -37.19
C PRO A 167 19.94 17.37 -37.79
N GLU A 168 20.04 16.94 -39.06
CA GLU A 168 18.91 16.48 -39.86
C GLU A 168 18.25 15.21 -39.31
N ASN A 169 19.04 14.26 -38.79
CA ASN A 169 18.45 13.01 -38.29
C ASN A 169 17.69 13.25 -36.97
N THR A 170 18.24 14.09 -36.10
CA THR A 170 17.55 14.58 -34.91
C THR A 170 16.23 15.25 -35.27
N LEU A 171 16.23 16.19 -36.23
CA LEU A 171 15.01 16.89 -36.62
C LEU A 171 13.96 15.96 -37.27
N LYS A 172 14.40 14.97 -38.07
CA LYS A 172 13.51 13.94 -38.63
C LYS A 172 12.84 13.11 -37.54
N LEU A 173 13.56 12.74 -36.47
CA LEU A 173 12.97 12.00 -35.34
C LEU A 173 11.92 12.83 -34.60
N ILE A 174 12.11 14.15 -34.48
CA ILE A 174 11.10 15.05 -33.89
C ILE A 174 9.82 15.03 -34.72
N ASP A 175 9.95 15.11 -36.05
CA ASP A 175 8.81 15.18 -36.97
C ASP A 175 8.05 13.83 -37.07
N GLN A 176 8.77 12.72 -37.11
CA GLN A 176 8.21 11.37 -37.09
C GLN A 176 7.42 11.10 -35.80
N ASN A 177 7.98 11.47 -34.65
CA ASN A 177 7.30 11.28 -33.37
C ASN A 177 6.09 12.23 -33.26
N LYS A 178 6.20 13.50 -33.70
CA LYS A 178 5.05 14.42 -33.79
C LYS A 178 3.91 13.89 -34.64
N SER A 179 4.23 13.28 -35.76
CA SER A 179 3.23 12.68 -36.65
C SER A 179 2.53 11.47 -36.02
N GLN A 180 3.25 10.68 -35.21
CA GLN A 180 2.65 9.59 -34.41
C GLN A 180 1.74 10.13 -33.30
N PHE A 181 2.03 11.29 -32.72
CA PHE A 181 1.20 11.91 -31.67
C PHE A 181 -0.13 12.50 -32.19
N LEU A 182 -0.25 12.77 -33.49
CA LEU A 182 -1.49 13.31 -34.09
C LEU A 182 -2.44 12.23 -34.61
N LEU A 183 -2.02 10.96 -34.57
CA LEU A 183 -2.77 9.81 -35.09
C LEU A 183 -3.31 8.87 -33.99
N ASN A 184 -3.00 9.17 -32.72
CA ASN A 184 -3.55 8.52 -31.53
C ASN A 184 -4.41 9.51 -30.75
#